data_AF-A0A6N6MDA2-F1
#
_entry.id   AF-A0A6N6MDA2-F1
#
_cell.length_a   1.000
_cell.length_b   1.000
_cell.length_c   1.000
_cell.angle_alpha   90.00
_cell.angle_beta   90.00
_cell.angle_gamma   90.00
#
_symmetry.space_group_name_H-M   'P 1'
#
loop_
_entity.id
_entity.type
_entity.pdbx_description
1 polymer ?
#
loop_
_entity_poly.entity_id
_entity_poly.type
_entity_poly.pdbx_seq_one_letter_code
_entity_poly.pdbx_strand_id
1 'polypeptide(L)' 'MISTTLEHRLRRLETKDQADLPMGATLIFAPDKEDAERQLAARLANGTHMPHWPTILVTGQTVGTTEGRLS' A
#
# COMPACT_ATOMS: atom_id res chain seq x y z
N MET A 1 -41.29 14.82 1.79
CA MET A 1 -41.00 13.74 0.82
C MET A 1 -39.75 14.08 0.00
N ILE A 2 -38.66 14.52 0.66
CA ILE A 2 -37.43 15.05 0.03
C ILE A 2 -36.18 14.25 0.47
N SER A 3 -36.24 13.57 1.62
CA SER A 3 -35.13 12.79 2.18
C SER A 3 -34.66 11.66 1.27
N THR A 4 -35.58 10.91 0.64
CA THR A 4 -35.22 9.76 -0.21
C THR A 4 -34.43 10.18 -1.45
N THR A 5 -34.74 11.32 -2.06
CA THR A 5 -34.01 11.82 -3.23
C THR A 5 -32.61 12.31 -2.86
N LEU A 6 -32.45 12.91 -1.68
CA LEU A 6 -31.16 13.42 -1.22
C LEU A 6 -30.25 12.28 -0.76
N GLU A 7 -30.78 11.28 -0.07
CA GLU A 7 -30.09 10.03 0.29
C GLU A 7 -29.64 9.25 -0.96
N HIS A 8 -30.49 9.15 -1.99
CA HIS A 8 -30.12 8.51 -3.24
C HIS A 8 -29.01 9.25 -4.00
N ARG A 9 -29.00 10.59 -3.96
CA ARG A 9 -27.95 11.40 -4.57
C ARG A 9 -26.65 11.30 -3.80
N LEU A 10 -26.72 11.30 -2.46
CA LEU A 10 -25.55 11.14 -1.60
C LEU A 10 -24.92 9.77 -1.82
N ARG A 11 -25.72 8.70 -1.78
CA ARG A 11 -25.24 7.33 -2.02
C ARG A 11 -24.61 7.18 -3.39
N ARG A 12 -25.20 7.77 -4.44
CA ARG A 12 -24.65 7.74 -5.80
C ARG A 12 -23.32 8.49 -5.92
N LEU A 13 -23.13 9.56 -5.16
CA LEU A 13 -21.85 10.28 -5.09
C LEU A 13 -20.82 9.47 -4.30
N GLU A 14 -21.19 8.89 -3.15
CA GLU A 14 -20.31 8.02 -2.37
C GLU A 14 -19.84 6.78 -3.15
N THR A 15 -20.73 6.15 -3.93
CA THR A 15 -20.35 5.03 -4.82
C THR A 15 -19.46 5.48 -5.99
N LYS A 16 -19.57 6.73 -6.42
CA LYS A 16 -18.76 7.30 -7.51
C LYS A 16 -17.37 7.74 -7.03
N ASP A 17 -17.26 8.16 -5.77
CA ASP A 17 -16.03 8.62 -5.12
C ASP A 17 -15.26 7.51 -4.40
N GLN A 18 -15.90 6.35 -4.15
CA GLN A 18 -15.19 5.08 -3.98
C GLN A 18 -14.55 4.69 -5.31
N ALA A 19 -13.53 5.46 -5.73
CA ALA A 19 -12.46 4.93 -6.54
C ALA A 19 -11.99 3.68 -5.82
N ASP A 20 -12.07 2.52 -6.49
CA ASP A 20 -11.58 1.24 -6.01
C ASP A 20 -10.28 1.48 -5.24
N LEU A 21 -10.38 1.49 -3.90
CA LEU A 21 -9.19 1.49 -3.07
C LEU A 21 -8.45 0.24 -3.51
N PRO A 22 -7.21 0.35 -3.99
CA PRO A 22 -6.50 -0.80 -4.51
C PRO A 22 -6.55 -1.89 -3.44
N MET A 23 -7.07 -3.07 -3.81
CA MET A 23 -7.37 -4.15 -2.86
C MET A 23 -6.14 -4.60 -2.05
N GLY A 24 -4.94 -4.20 -2.46
CA GLY A 24 -3.72 -4.30 -1.69
C GLY A 24 -2.72 -3.19 -2.00
N ALA A 25 -1.76 -2.99 -1.10
CA ALA A 25 -0.59 -2.14 -1.29
C ALA A 25 0.67 -2.96 -1.00
N THR A 26 1.77 -2.65 -1.70
CA THR A 26 3.04 -3.36 -1.55
C THR A 26 4.07 -2.48 -0.85
N LEU A 27 4.43 -2.84 0.38
CA LEU A 27 5.46 -2.17 1.16
C LEU A 27 6.79 -2.94 1.06
N ILE A 28 7.85 -2.27 0.63
CA ILE A 28 9.20 -2.84 0.49
C ILE A 28 10.15 -2.04 1.36
N PHE A 29 10.82 -2.72 2.29
CA PHE A 29 11.92 -2.17 3.08
C PHE A 29 13.22 -2.67 2.48
N ALA A 30 14.03 -1.75 2.00
CA ALA A 30 15.30 -2.08 1.35
C ALA A 30 16.40 -1.11 1.81
N PRO A 31 17.63 -1.57 2.02
CA PRO A 31 18.75 -0.72 2.41
C PRO A 31 19.13 0.27 1.30
N ASP A 32 18.93 -0.11 0.05
CA ASP A 32 19.25 0.68 -1.13
C ASP A 32 18.23 0.43 -2.26
N LYS A 33 18.37 1.21 -3.34
CA LYS A 33 17.45 1.17 -4.49
C LYS A 33 17.54 -0.16 -5.25
N GLU A 34 18.72 -0.76 -5.37
CA GLU A 34 18.94 -1.97 -6.16
C GLU A 34 18.34 -3.20 -5.46
N ASP A 35 18.40 -3.24 -4.14
CA ASP A 35 17.70 -4.24 -3.34
C ASP A 35 16.18 -4.04 -3.40
N ALA A 36 15.70 -2.79 -3.39
CA ALA A 36 14.27 -2.49 -3.54
C ALA A 36 13.71 -3.00 -4.88
N GLU A 37 14.45 -2.80 -5.97
CA GLU A 37 14.09 -3.28 -7.31
C GLU A 37 14.06 -4.82 -7.37
N ARG A 38 15.05 -5.48 -6.77
CA ARG A 38 15.06 -6.96 -6.67
C ARG A 38 13.87 -7.51 -5.90
N GLN A 39 13.54 -6.90 -4.76
CA GLN A 39 12.38 -7.32 -3.96
C GLN A 39 11.06 -7.09 -4.70
N LEU A 40 10.94 -5.99 -5.45
CA LEU A 40 9.75 -5.72 -6.26
C LEU A 40 9.59 -6.75 -7.39
N ALA A 41 10.68 -7.05 -8.11
CA ALA A 41 10.69 -8.06 -9.16
C ALA A 41 10.30 -9.45 -8.62
N ALA A 42 10.81 -9.83 -7.44
CA ALA A 42 10.44 -11.09 -6.79
C ALA A 42 8.94 -11.16 -6.44
N ARG A 43 8.34 -10.05 -5.97
CA ARG A 43 6.91 -9.99 -5.65
C ARG A 43 6.02 -10.01 -6.89
N LEU A 44 6.47 -9.42 -7.99
CA LEU A 44 5.80 -9.54 -9.30
C LEU A 44 5.82 -10.99 -9.79
N ALA A 45 6.98 -11.67 -9.71
CA ALA A 45 7.12 -13.05 -10.13
C ALA A 45 6.27 -14.03 -9.30
N ASN A 46 6.16 -13.78 -7.99
CA ASN A 46 5.38 -14.61 -7.07
C ASN A 46 3.87 -14.26 -7.05
N GLY A 47 3.42 -13.31 -7.88
CA GLY A 47 2.02 -12.87 -7.94
C GLY A 47 1.52 -12.16 -6.67
N THR A 48 2.42 -11.77 -5.77
CA THR A 48 2.10 -11.11 -4.50
C THR A 48 2.01 -9.59 -4.64
N HIS A 49 2.40 -9.05 -5.80
CA HIS A 49 2.20 -7.68 -6.20
C HIS A 49 1.55 -7.64 -7.59
N MET A 50 0.50 -6.84 -7.76
CA MET A 50 -0.14 -6.62 -9.05
C MET A 50 0.27 -5.23 -9.60
N PRO A 51 0.42 -5.06 -10.93
CA PRO A 51 0.91 -3.80 -11.53
C PRO A 51 0.07 -2.54 -11.22
N HIS A 52 -1.19 -2.70 -10.82
CA HIS A 52 -2.08 -1.60 -10.46
C HIS A 52 -2.09 -1.29 -8.96
N TRP A 53 -1.32 -2.03 -8.15
CA TRP A 53 -1.24 -1.78 -6.71
C TRP A 53 -0.22 -0.68 -6.41
N PRO A 54 -0.51 0.23 -5.48
CA PRO A 54 0.46 1.20 -5.03
C PRO A 54 1.63 0.49 -4.35
N THR A 55 2.84 0.87 -4.73
CA THR A 55 4.09 0.39 -4.13
C THR A 55 4.75 1.51 -3.37
N ILE A 56 5.02 1.27 -2.09
CA ILE A 56 5.74 2.19 -1.22
C ILE A 56 7.11 1.58 -0.94
N LEU A 57 8.15 2.25 -1.42
CA LEU A 57 9.55 1.90 -1.16
C LEU A 57 10.03 2.71 0.02
N VAL A 58 10.41 2.02 1.10
CA VAL A 58 11.05 2.63 2.27
C VAL A 58 12.52 2.27 2.21
N THR A 59 13.33 3.25 1.83
CA THR A 59 14.78 3.13 1.78
C THR A 59 15.42 3.88 2.94
N GLY A 60 16.40 3.26 3.59
CA GLY A 60 17.11 3.84 4.72
C GLY A 60 17.93 2.80 5.46
N GLN A 61 19.06 3.22 6.02
CA GLN A 61 19.85 2.33 6.88
C GLN A 61 19.06 2.06 8.16
N THR A 62 18.75 0.80 8.44
CA THR A 62 18.43 0.38 9.80
C THR A 62 19.69 0.62 10.64
N VAL A 63 19.76 1.77 11.30
CA VAL A 63 20.76 2.00 12.34
C VAL A 63 20.50 0.93 13.39
N GLY A 64 21.47 0.04 13.58
CA GLY A 64 21.30 -1.20 14.33
C GLY A 64 20.58 -0.98 15.67
N THR A 65 19.50 -1.73 15.88
CA THR A 65 18.95 -1.99 17.21
C THR A 65 20.08 -2.65 18.00
N THR A 66 20.77 -1.84 18.79
CA THR A 66 21.79 -2.30 19.71
C THR A 66 21.12 -3.31 20.64
N GLU A 67 21.71 -4.50 20.73
CA GLU A 67 21.34 -5.55 21.65
C GLU A 67 21.17 -4.96 23.06
N GLY A 68 19.92 -4.88 23.51
CA GLY A 68 19.57 -4.67 24.91
C GLY A 68 19.90 -5.94 25.70
N ARG A 69 21.19 -6.18 25.92
CA ARG A 69 21.70 -7.16 26.89
C ARG A 69 21.32 -6.68 28.29
N LEU A 70 20.16 -7.10 28.78
CA LEU A 70 19.82 -7.02 30.19
C LEU A 70 20.72 -8.03 30.93
N SER A 71 21.75 -7.48 31.60
CA SER A 71 22.48 -8.15 32.68
C SER A 71 21.81 -7.82 34.02
#